data_AF-K0R2M6-F1
#
_entry.id   AF-K0R2M6-F1
#
_cell.length_a   1.000
_cell.length_b   1.000
_cell.length_c   1.000
_cell.angle_alpha   90.00
_cell.angle_beta   90.00
_cell.angle_gamma   90.00
#
_symmetry.space_group_name_H-M   'P 1'
#
loop_
_entity.id
_entity.type
_entity.pdbx_description
1 polymer ?
#
loop_
_entity_poly.entity_id
_entity_poly.type
_entity_poly.pdbx_seq_one_letter_code
_entity_poly.pdbx_strand_id
1 'polypeptide(L)'
;MEQHMITWRSVAIYGDAIVVGAYRDDDNGFNSGLANVFVRSGGVWTHQAKLSAPDGASGDYFGLSVTIYGDTVVVGAPLDNDNGFDSGSAHVFVRSGEEWTHQAKLLAPGGAAGDYFGLSVTIYGDTVVVGANGDGDNGFDSGSAHVFVQCGEGWTHQAKLLAPDGVTDDNFGYSVSIYGDAIVVGCFDSGYAHVFVRSREGWSHQAKLLAPGGAAGDYFGLSVAIYGVTVVVGAPLDNDNGFDSGSAHVFVRSGEEWTHQAKLLAPDGAADDKFGWSAAIYGDSVVVGADRDGDNGNESGSAHVFVV
;
A
#
# COMPACT_ATOMS: atom_id res chain seq x y z
N MET A 1 23.91 -3.84 14.86
CA MET A 1 22.50 -4.15 15.15
C MET A 1 21.75 -2.84 14.96
N GLU A 2 21.53 -2.45 13.71
CA GLU A 2 20.56 -1.42 13.37
C GLU A 2 19.23 -2.16 13.16
N GLN A 3 18.30 -1.95 14.08
CA GLN A 3 16.90 -2.27 13.81
C GLN A 3 16.33 -1.06 13.09
N HIS A 4 16.14 -1.16 11.79
CA HIS A 4 15.30 -0.23 11.04
C HIS A 4 13.86 -0.43 11.54
N MET A 5 13.44 0.37 12.52
CA MET A 5 12.05 0.44 12.95
C MET A 5 11.25 1.15 11.87
N ILE A 6 10.76 0.40 10.89
CA ILE A 6 9.73 0.87 9.96
C ILE A 6 8.43 0.94 10.75
N THR A 7 7.90 2.14 11.00
CA THR A 7 6.62 2.32 11.69
C THR A 7 5.47 2.28 10.69
N TRP A 8 4.80 1.13 10.62
CA TRP A 8 3.67 0.88 9.72
C TRP A 8 2.35 1.38 10.30
N ARG A 9 2.02 2.66 10.12
CA ARG A 9 0.71 3.20 10.48
C ARG A 9 -0.17 3.25 9.24
N SER A 10 -1.34 2.62 9.27
CA SER A 10 -2.25 2.57 8.12
C SER A 10 -3.57 3.30 8.41
N VAL A 11 -3.99 4.11 7.44
CA VAL A 11 -5.25 4.85 7.47
C VAL A 11 -5.83 4.90 6.06
N ALA A 12 -7.15 4.74 5.95
CA ALA A 12 -7.87 4.88 4.69
C ALA A 12 -9.18 5.64 4.91
N ILE A 13 -9.63 6.35 3.87
CA ILE A 13 -10.86 7.14 3.91
C ILE A 13 -11.66 6.96 2.61
N TYR A 14 -12.97 6.79 2.74
CA TYR A 14 -13.90 6.85 1.62
C TYR A 14 -15.19 7.52 2.06
N GLY A 15 -15.53 8.65 1.43
CA GLY A 15 -16.68 9.47 1.84
C GLY A 15 -16.60 9.85 3.32
N ASP A 16 -17.63 9.50 4.08
CA ASP A 16 -17.75 9.76 5.52
C ASP A 16 -17.28 8.59 6.40
N ALA A 17 -16.41 7.71 5.91
CA ALA A 17 -15.84 6.59 6.67
C ALA A 17 -14.31 6.62 6.66
N ILE A 18 -13.70 6.51 7.84
CA ILE A 18 -12.26 6.37 8.06
C ILE A 18 -11.99 5.01 8.70
N VAL A 19 -10.96 4.33 8.22
CA VAL A 19 -10.43 3.09 8.83
C VAL A 19 -9.01 3.34 9.30
N VAL A 20 -8.70 2.94 10.53
CA VAL A 20 -7.37 3.06 11.13
C VAL A 20 -6.90 1.71 11.61
N GLY A 21 -5.76 1.24 11.11
CA GLY A 21 -5.13 0.01 11.55
C GLY A 21 -4.42 0.17 12.91
N ALA A 22 -4.55 -0.83 13.77
CA ALA A 22 -3.83 -0.95 15.04
C ALA A 22 -3.22 -2.35 15.14
N TYR A 23 -2.18 -2.58 14.36
CA TYR A 23 -1.53 -3.89 14.17
C TYR A 23 -0.84 -4.47 15.40
N ARG A 24 -0.62 -3.67 16.45
CA ARG A 24 -0.08 -4.09 17.75
C ARG A 24 -1.14 -4.15 18.85
N ASP A 25 -2.41 -4.12 18.47
CA ASP A 25 -3.47 -4.33 19.44
C ASP A 25 -3.44 -5.77 19.97
N ASP A 26 -3.74 -5.91 21.26
CA ASP A 26 -3.61 -7.16 22.00
C ASP A 26 -4.98 -7.79 22.36
N ASP A 27 -6.11 -7.24 21.89
CA ASP A 27 -7.47 -7.67 22.29
C ASP A 27 -7.72 -9.17 22.02
N ASN A 28 -7.12 -9.76 20.97
CA ASN A 28 -7.23 -11.17 20.60
C ASN A 28 -5.92 -11.97 20.76
N GLY A 29 -4.93 -11.43 21.48
CA GLY A 29 -3.59 -12.02 21.63
C GLY A 29 -2.47 -11.04 21.31
N PHE A 30 -1.24 -11.32 21.73
CA PHE A 30 -0.10 -10.40 21.59
C PHE A 30 0.16 -10.04 20.12
N ASN A 31 0.04 -8.75 19.79
CA ASN A 31 0.08 -8.19 18.43
C ASN A 31 -0.82 -8.94 17.44
N SER A 32 -2.00 -9.36 17.89
CA SER A 32 -3.03 -9.93 17.00
C SER A 32 -3.60 -8.87 16.06
N GLY A 33 -3.69 -7.63 16.54
CA GLY A 33 -4.06 -6.47 15.76
C GLY A 33 -5.58 -6.30 15.54
N LEU A 34 -5.99 -5.08 15.18
CA LEU A 34 -7.36 -4.74 14.80
C LEU A 34 -7.40 -3.60 13.78
N ALA A 35 -8.58 -3.31 13.23
CA ALA A 35 -8.87 -2.07 12.51
C ALA A 35 -10.10 -1.36 13.10
N ASN A 36 -9.98 -0.06 13.37
CA ASN A 36 -11.08 0.76 13.86
C ASN A 36 -11.77 1.49 12.71
N VAL A 37 -13.10 1.47 12.69
CA VAL A 37 -13.92 2.24 11.74
C VAL A 37 -14.54 3.43 12.46
N PHE A 38 -14.36 4.61 11.89
CA PHE A 38 -15.00 5.85 12.31
C PHE A 38 -15.91 6.36 11.20
N VAL A 39 -17.09 6.84 11.55
CA VAL A 39 -18.04 7.45 10.60
C VAL A 39 -18.35 8.88 10.96
N ARG A 40 -18.56 9.71 9.94
CA ARG A 40 -18.92 11.11 10.10
C ARG A 40 -20.42 11.30 9.93
N SER A 41 -21.05 11.98 10.88
CA SER A 41 -22.44 12.42 10.78
C SER A 41 -22.60 13.79 11.42
N GLY A 42 -23.27 14.72 10.73
CA GLY A 42 -23.44 16.10 11.21
C GLY A 42 -22.12 16.83 11.49
N GLY A 43 -21.04 16.46 10.79
CA GLY A 43 -19.70 17.03 10.97
C GLY A 43 -18.86 16.38 12.07
N VAL A 44 -19.43 15.47 12.87
CA VAL A 44 -18.76 14.79 13.99
C VAL A 44 -18.35 13.38 13.59
N TRP A 45 -17.11 13.00 13.92
CA TRP A 45 -16.61 11.64 13.78
C TRP A 45 -16.91 10.82 15.03
N THR A 46 -17.47 9.63 14.85
CA THR A 46 -17.76 8.67 15.92
C THR A 46 -17.19 7.32 15.59
N HIS A 47 -16.66 6.61 16.59
CA HIS A 47 -16.25 5.21 16.45
C HIS A 47 -17.49 4.35 16.18
N GLN A 48 -17.49 3.59 15.08
CA GLN A 48 -18.60 2.75 14.64
C GLN A 48 -18.34 1.27 14.95
N ALA A 49 -17.14 0.77 14.65
CA ALA A 49 -16.84 -0.65 14.76
C ALA A 49 -15.35 -0.91 15.03
N LYS A 50 -15.09 -2.06 15.66
CA LYS A 50 -13.79 -2.72 15.66
C LYS A 50 -13.88 -3.92 14.72
N LEU A 51 -12.95 -4.02 13.78
CA LEU A 51 -12.81 -5.16 12.89
C LEU A 51 -11.63 -6.00 13.38
N SER A 52 -11.85 -7.30 13.51
CA SER A 52 -10.82 -8.27 13.87
C SER A 52 -10.98 -9.51 13.00
N ALA A 53 -9.87 -10.16 12.66
CA ALA A 53 -9.89 -11.47 12.02
C ALA A 53 -10.61 -12.49 12.94
N PRO A 54 -11.61 -13.26 12.45
CA PRO A 54 -12.28 -14.29 13.26
C PRO A 54 -11.34 -15.38 13.78
N ASP A 55 -10.24 -15.59 13.07
CA ASP A 55 -9.17 -16.55 13.30
C ASP A 55 -7.85 -15.87 13.72
N GLY A 56 -7.89 -14.59 14.08
CA GLY A 56 -6.70 -13.82 14.44
C GLY A 56 -5.90 -14.48 15.57
N ALA A 57 -4.61 -14.67 15.34
CA ALA A 57 -3.66 -15.27 16.26
C ALA A 57 -2.62 -14.25 16.73
N SER A 58 -1.84 -14.66 17.74
CA SER A 58 -0.75 -13.83 18.24
C SER A 58 0.32 -13.65 17.16
N GLY A 59 0.64 -12.40 16.86
CA GLY A 59 1.72 -12.06 15.95
C GLY A 59 1.31 -11.97 14.50
N ASP A 60 0.03 -12.03 14.14
CA ASP A 60 -0.44 -11.90 12.75
C ASP A 60 -0.38 -10.45 12.22
N TYR A 61 -0.35 -9.46 13.12
CA TYR A 61 -0.26 -8.03 12.81
C TYR A 61 -1.44 -7.55 11.93
N PHE A 62 -2.64 -8.05 12.19
CA PHE A 62 -3.85 -7.63 11.49
C PHE A 62 -4.05 -6.11 11.62
N GLY A 63 -4.29 -5.42 10.51
CA GLY A 63 -4.37 -3.96 10.51
C GLY A 63 -3.05 -3.28 10.19
N LEU A 64 -2.00 -4.01 9.78
CA LEU A 64 -0.77 -3.39 9.30
C LEU A 64 -1.05 -2.55 8.04
N SER A 65 -1.92 -3.04 7.17
CA SER A 65 -2.43 -2.35 5.99
C SER A 65 -3.96 -2.33 6.01
N VAL A 66 -4.57 -1.20 5.64
CA VAL A 66 -6.02 -1.05 5.55
C VAL A 66 -6.39 -0.24 4.31
N THR A 67 -7.54 -0.55 3.72
CA THR A 67 -8.13 0.20 2.61
C THR A 67 -9.65 0.14 2.66
N ILE A 68 -10.34 1.12 2.08
CA ILE A 68 -11.80 1.20 2.04
C ILE A 68 -12.28 1.75 0.70
N TYR A 69 -13.32 1.12 0.14
CA TYR A 69 -14.06 1.63 -1.01
C TYR A 69 -15.54 1.32 -0.83
N GLY A 70 -16.38 2.34 -0.79
CA GLY A 70 -17.81 2.19 -0.53
C GLY A 70 -18.06 1.54 0.83
N ASP A 71 -18.73 0.39 0.81
CA ASP A 71 -19.11 -0.41 1.98
C ASP A 71 -18.15 -1.59 2.22
N THR A 72 -16.99 -1.61 1.57
CA THR A 72 -16.01 -2.71 1.66
C THR A 72 -14.70 -2.21 2.26
N VAL A 73 -14.24 -2.89 3.30
CA VAL A 73 -12.92 -2.68 3.93
C VAL A 73 -12.06 -3.92 3.72
N VAL A 74 -10.80 -3.72 3.36
CA VAL A 74 -9.80 -4.80 3.32
C VAL A 74 -8.70 -4.49 4.32
N VAL A 75 -8.31 -5.51 5.08
CA VAL A 75 -7.29 -5.43 6.12
C VAL A 75 -6.26 -6.52 5.93
N GLY A 76 -4.97 -6.17 5.88
CA GLY A 76 -3.88 -7.12 5.80
C GLY A 76 -3.43 -7.66 7.17
N ALA A 77 -2.98 -8.91 7.17
CA ALA A 77 -2.36 -9.62 8.29
C ALA A 77 -1.12 -10.38 7.76
N PRO A 78 -0.02 -9.67 7.44
CA PRO A 78 1.11 -10.24 6.70
C PRO A 78 1.90 -11.32 7.43
N LEU A 79 1.72 -11.46 8.74
CA LEU A 79 2.42 -12.47 9.54
C LEU A 79 1.52 -13.66 9.91
N ASP A 80 0.34 -13.74 9.30
CA ASP A 80 -0.54 -14.90 9.42
C ASP A 80 0.12 -16.17 8.85
N ASN A 81 -0.22 -17.32 9.45
CA ASN A 81 0.56 -18.56 9.30
C ASN A 81 -0.17 -19.68 8.54
N ASP A 82 -1.33 -19.39 7.95
CA ASP A 82 -2.21 -20.39 7.33
C ASP A 82 -1.55 -21.23 6.22
N ASN A 83 -0.72 -20.61 5.37
CA ASN A 83 -0.04 -21.28 4.26
C ASN A 83 1.46 -21.49 4.51
N GLY A 84 1.96 -21.19 5.71
CA GLY A 84 3.37 -21.22 6.05
C GLY A 84 3.73 -20.12 7.04
N PHE A 85 4.89 -20.23 7.68
CA PHE A 85 5.37 -19.22 8.63
C PHE A 85 5.43 -17.84 7.97
N ASP A 86 4.71 -16.85 8.48
CA ASP A 86 4.59 -15.50 7.90
C ASP A 86 4.18 -15.49 6.41
N SER A 87 3.33 -16.45 5.99
CA SER A 87 2.79 -16.48 4.63
C SER A 87 1.81 -15.35 4.34
N GLY A 88 1.13 -14.87 5.38
CA GLY A 88 0.24 -13.73 5.36
C GLY A 88 -1.16 -13.98 4.79
N SER A 89 -2.08 -13.07 5.13
CA SER A 89 -3.46 -13.06 4.62
C SER A 89 -4.03 -11.64 4.50
N ALA A 90 -5.17 -11.51 3.82
CA ALA A 90 -5.96 -10.28 3.81
C ALA A 90 -7.45 -10.61 4.06
N HIS A 91 -8.14 -9.76 4.81
CA HIS A 91 -9.51 -10.00 5.25
C HIS A 91 -10.43 -8.92 4.70
N VAL A 92 -11.57 -9.34 4.16
CA VAL A 92 -12.59 -8.45 3.60
C VAL A 92 -13.76 -8.35 4.58
N PHE A 93 -14.14 -7.13 4.91
CA PHE A 93 -15.32 -6.79 5.71
C PHE A 93 -16.28 -5.97 4.87
N VAL A 94 -17.58 -6.25 5.00
CA VAL A 94 -18.65 -5.53 4.29
C VAL A 94 -19.62 -4.90 5.27
N ARG A 95 -20.11 -3.71 4.93
CA ARG A 95 -21.11 -2.99 5.72
C ARG A 95 -22.52 -3.23 5.20
N SER A 96 -23.44 -3.55 6.10
CA SER A 96 -24.88 -3.57 5.85
C SER A 96 -25.59 -2.73 6.91
N GLY A 97 -26.07 -1.55 6.51
CA GLY A 97 -26.55 -0.55 7.47
C GLY A 97 -25.41 -0.02 8.33
N GLU A 98 -25.47 -0.28 9.63
CA GLU A 98 -24.41 0.11 10.60
C GLU A 98 -23.49 -1.07 10.98
N GLU A 99 -23.82 -2.29 10.56
CA GLU A 99 -23.09 -3.49 10.93
C GLU A 99 -22.00 -3.81 9.91
N TRP A 100 -20.80 -4.10 10.40
CA TRP A 100 -19.69 -4.64 9.62
C TRP A 100 -19.55 -6.14 9.88
N THR A 101 -19.48 -6.93 8.82
CA THR A 101 -19.31 -8.39 8.92
C THR A 101 -18.08 -8.85 8.14
N HIS A 102 -17.37 -9.84 8.66
CA HIS A 102 -16.30 -10.52 7.93
C HIS A 102 -16.93 -11.33 6.78
N GLN A 103 -16.53 -11.03 5.55
CA GLN A 103 -17.05 -11.67 4.34
C GLN A 103 -16.09 -12.76 3.84
N ALA A 104 -14.79 -12.48 3.83
CA ALA A 104 -13.81 -13.40 3.25
C ALA A 104 -12.42 -13.23 3.88
N LYS A 105 -11.67 -14.34 3.92
CA LYS A 105 -10.22 -14.35 4.06
C LYS A 105 -9.63 -14.67 2.69
N LEU A 106 -8.72 -13.83 2.23
CA LEU A 106 -7.98 -13.96 0.97
C LEU A 106 -6.60 -14.51 1.30
N LEU A 107 -6.23 -15.56 0.59
CA LEU A 107 -4.92 -16.21 0.69
C LEU A 107 -4.28 -16.24 -0.70
N ALA A 108 -2.96 -16.05 -0.77
CA ALA A 108 -2.21 -16.24 -2.00
C ALA A 108 -2.32 -17.71 -2.47
N PRO A 109 -2.79 -18.00 -3.70
CA PRO A 109 -2.69 -19.35 -4.24
C PRO A 109 -1.22 -19.76 -4.37
N GLY A 110 -0.85 -20.83 -3.67
CA GLY A 110 0.56 -21.26 -3.61
C GLY A 110 1.41 -20.45 -2.65
N GLY A 111 0.82 -19.64 -1.76
CA GLY A 111 1.57 -18.89 -0.75
C GLY A 111 2.47 -19.81 0.08
N ALA A 112 3.64 -19.30 0.42
CA ALA A 112 4.71 -19.99 1.11
C ALA A 112 5.18 -19.19 2.33
N ALA A 113 6.07 -19.78 3.12
CA ALA A 113 6.62 -19.13 4.28
C ALA A 113 7.48 -17.92 3.89
N GLY A 114 7.23 -16.77 4.53
CA GLY A 114 7.93 -15.52 4.27
C GLY A 114 7.41 -14.71 3.10
N ASP A 115 6.30 -15.07 2.47
CA ASP A 115 5.74 -14.29 1.35
C ASP A 115 5.15 -12.94 1.80
N TYR A 116 4.77 -12.81 3.08
CA TYR A 116 4.19 -11.62 3.67
C TYR A 116 2.95 -11.08 2.94
N PHE A 117 2.10 -11.97 2.42
CA PHE A 117 0.88 -11.59 1.71
C PHE A 117 -0.02 -10.73 2.62
N GLY A 118 -0.45 -9.57 2.15
CA GLY A 118 -1.21 -8.62 2.97
C GLY A 118 -0.33 -7.50 3.55
N LEU A 119 0.97 -7.45 3.21
CA LEU A 119 1.82 -6.33 3.59
C LEU A 119 1.25 -5.00 3.08
N SER A 120 0.73 -5.02 1.85
CA SER A 120 0.02 -3.89 1.24
C SER A 120 -1.31 -4.35 0.65
N VAL A 121 -2.36 -3.54 0.82
CA VAL A 121 -3.71 -3.81 0.28
C VAL A 121 -4.30 -2.56 -0.33
N THR A 122 -5.06 -2.72 -1.42
CA THR A 122 -5.85 -1.65 -2.02
C THR A 122 -7.13 -2.22 -2.64
N ILE A 123 -8.19 -1.41 -2.69
CA ILE A 123 -9.47 -1.78 -3.32
C ILE A 123 -10.01 -0.64 -4.18
N TYR A 124 -10.53 -0.97 -5.35
CA TYR A 124 -11.32 -0.07 -6.19
C TYR A 124 -12.46 -0.84 -6.85
N GLY A 125 -13.70 -0.40 -6.61
CA GLY A 125 -14.88 -1.11 -7.11
C GLY A 125 -14.95 -2.52 -6.52
N ASP A 126 -14.93 -3.51 -7.41
CA ASP A 126 -15.00 -4.94 -7.11
C ASP A 126 -13.63 -5.63 -7.10
N THR A 127 -12.53 -4.86 -7.20
CA THR A 127 -11.18 -5.39 -7.39
C THR A 127 -10.29 -5.05 -6.20
N VAL A 128 -9.74 -6.09 -5.57
CA VAL A 128 -8.77 -6.01 -4.48
C VAL A 128 -7.40 -6.42 -5.01
N VAL A 129 -6.37 -5.67 -4.62
CA VAL A 129 -4.97 -6.03 -4.89
C VAL A 129 -4.24 -6.17 -3.57
N VAL A 130 -3.47 -7.25 -3.44
CA VAL A 130 -2.70 -7.57 -2.23
C VAL A 130 -1.25 -7.84 -2.59
N GLY A 131 -0.32 -7.14 -1.95
CA GLY A 131 1.11 -7.37 -2.12
C GLY A 131 1.64 -8.50 -1.25
N ALA A 132 2.63 -9.22 -1.77
CA ALA A 132 3.41 -10.27 -1.10
C ALA A 132 4.89 -10.08 -1.50
N ASN A 133 5.59 -9.18 -0.82
CA ASN A 133 6.92 -8.72 -1.23
C ASN A 133 8.03 -9.77 -1.02
N GLY A 134 7.81 -10.77 -0.16
CA GLY A 134 8.76 -11.87 0.05
C GLY A 134 8.58 -13.04 -0.93
N ASP A 135 7.61 -12.97 -1.84
CA ASP A 135 7.36 -14.04 -2.81
C ASP A 135 8.58 -14.34 -3.69
N GLY A 136 8.91 -15.62 -3.79
CA GLY A 136 10.17 -16.10 -4.35
C GLY A 136 10.15 -16.49 -5.84
N ASP A 137 9.06 -16.28 -6.58
CA ASP A 137 8.83 -16.92 -7.89
C ASP A 137 9.89 -16.55 -8.94
N ASN A 138 10.39 -15.30 -8.93
CA ASN A 138 11.42 -14.81 -9.86
C ASN A 138 12.79 -14.61 -9.19
N GLY A 139 12.95 -15.09 -7.94
CA GLY A 139 14.15 -14.89 -7.12
C GLY A 139 13.77 -14.70 -5.66
N PHE A 140 14.70 -14.97 -4.73
CA PHE A 140 14.48 -14.70 -3.30
C PHE A 140 14.02 -13.26 -3.08
N ASP A 141 12.89 -13.05 -2.40
CA ASP A 141 12.27 -11.73 -2.17
C ASP A 141 12.06 -10.89 -3.45
N SER A 142 11.82 -11.55 -4.58
CA SER A 142 11.48 -10.86 -5.84
C SER A 142 10.11 -10.18 -5.78
N GLY A 143 9.21 -10.74 -4.99
CA GLY A 143 7.89 -10.21 -4.67
C GLY A 143 6.82 -10.43 -5.75
N SER A 144 5.57 -10.29 -5.32
CA SER A 144 4.39 -10.41 -6.18
C SER A 144 3.22 -9.53 -5.71
N ALA A 145 2.24 -9.33 -6.59
CA ALA A 145 0.96 -8.72 -6.23
C ALA A 145 -0.20 -9.55 -6.79
N HIS A 146 -1.22 -9.79 -5.98
CA HIS A 146 -2.32 -10.68 -6.32
C HIS A 146 -3.62 -9.88 -6.47
N VAL A 147 -4.34 -10.14 -7.55
CA VAL A 147 -5.61 -9.49 -7.87
C VAL A 147 -6.76 -10.44 -7.55
N PHE A 148 -7.68 -10.00 -6.73
CA PHE A 148 -8.94 -10.68 -6.41
C PHE A 148 -10.11 -9.83 -6.92
N VAL A 149 -11.12 -10.50 -7.46
CA VAL A 149 -12.34 -9.85 -7.94
C VAL A 149 -13.55 -10.44 -7.25
N GLN A 150 -14.49 -9.59 -6.87
CA GLN A 150 -15.75 -10.01 -6.28
C GLN A 150 -16.58 -10.80 -7.30
N CYS A 151 -17.01 -12.00 -6.94
CA CYS A 151 -17.84 -12.87 -7.76
C CYS A 151 -19.04 -13.37 -6.92
N GLY A 152 -20.20 -12.75 -7.12
CA GLY A 152 -21.36 -12.97 -6.26
C GLY A 152 -21.11 -12.48 -4.83
N GLU A 153 -21.32 -13.35 -3.84
CA GLU A 153 -21.05 -13.04 -2.43
C GLU A 153 -19.60 -13.34 -2.01
N GLY A 154 -18.77 -13.88 -2.91
CA GLY A 154 -17.38 -14.27 -2.62
C GLY A 154 -16.34 -13.49 -3.42
N TRP A 155 -15.08 -13.89 -3.26
CA TRP A 155 -13.92 -13.32 -3.94
C TRP A 155 -13.15 -14.42 -4.66
N THR A 156 -12.72 -14.14 -5.89
CA THR A 156 -11.94 -15.08 -6.70
C THR A 156 -10.59 -14.49 -7.05
N HIS A 157 -9.52 -15.26 -6.90
CA HIS A 157 -8.21 -14.88 -7.42
C HIS A 157 -8.25 -14.84 -8.95
N GLN A 158 -7.93 -13.67 -9.51
CA GLN A 158 -7.97 -13.41 -10.95
C GLN A 158 -6.58 -13.43 -11.58
N ALA A 159 -5.56 -12.90 -10.89
CA ALA A 159 -4.21 -12.79 -11.42
C ALA A 159 -3.14 -12.74 -10.32
N LYS A 160 -1.96 -13.30 -10.62
CA LYS A 160 -0.71 -12.99 -9.91
C LYS A 160 0.13 -12.11 -10.85
N LEU A 161 0.52 -10.95 -10.37
CA LEU A 161 1.35 -9.98 -11.09
C LEU A 161 2.78 -10.12 -10.57
N LEU A 162 3.71 -10.21 -11.51
CA LEU A 162 5.15 -10.29 -11.26
C LEU A 162 5.83 -9.18 -12.06
N ALA A 163 6.92 -8.62 -11.54
CA ALA A 163 7.81 -7.79 -12.34
C ALA A 163 8.31 -8.62 -13.55
N PRO A 164 8.17 -8.13 -14.80
CA PRO A 164 8.67 -8.86 -15.98
C PRO A 164 10.20 -9.08 -15.96
N ASP A 165 10.91 -8.20 -15.27
CA ASP A 165 12.35 -8.22 -15.02
C ASP A 165 12.67 -8.44 -13.53
N GLY A 166 11.77 -9.13 -12.82
CA GLY A 166 11.91 -9.44 -11.40
C GLY A 166 13.19 -10.20 -11.11
N VAL A 167 13.94 -9.74 -10.11
CA VAL A 167 15.16 -10.38 -9.60
C VAL A 167 15.13 -10.44 -8.07
N THR A 168 16.17 -11.06 -7.49
CA THR A 168 16.31 -11.16 -6.03
C THR A 168 16.33 -9.79 -5.35
N ASP A 169 15.64 -9.70 -4.21
CA ASP A 169 15.50 -8.51 -3.37
C ASP A 169 14.75 -7.32 -4.03
N ASP A 170 14.02 -7.54 -5.13
CA ASP A 170 13.22 -6.48 -5.76
C ASP A 170 12.09 -5.97 -4.88
N ASN A 171 11.58 -6.81 -3.97
CA ASN A 171 10.47 -6.50 -3.08
C ASN A 171 9.22 -5.99 -3.82
N PHE A 172 8.93 -6.52 -5.01
CA PHE A 172 7.72 -6.18 -5.77
C PHE A 172 6.47 -6.46 -4.93
N GLY A 173 5.55 -5.50 -4.84
CA GLY A 173 4.35 -5.65 -4.01
C GLY A 173 4.52 -5.07 -2.61
N TYR A 174 5.65 -4.44 -2.30
CA TYR A 174 5.80 -3.67 -1.07
C TYR A 174 4.75 -2.57 -0.94
N SER A 175 4.44 -1.88 -2.03
CA SER A 175 3.35 -0.91 -2.13
C SER A 175 2.49 -1.20 -3.35
N VAL A 176 1.17 -1.07 -3.21
CA VAL A 176 0.20 -1.28 -4.29
C VAL A 176 -0.85 -0.18 -4.30
N SER A 177 -1.30 0.22 -5.48
CA SER A 177 -2.43 1.15 -5.65
C SER A 177 -3.21 0.82 -6.91
N ILE A 178 -4.54 1.01 -6.89
CA ILE A 178 -5.42 0.72 -8.03
C ILE A 178 -6.42 1.85 -8.24
N TYR A 179 -6.62 2.23 -9.51
CA TYR A 179 -7.71 3.09 -9.92
C TYR A 179 -8.23 2.67 -11.30
N GLY A 180 -9.53 2.40 -11.40
CA GLY A 180 -10.14 1.93 -12.63
C GLY A 180 -9.51 0.62 -13.10
N ASP A 181 -8.89 0.66 -14.28
CA ASP A 181 -8.25 -0.49 -14.93
C ASP A 181 -6.71 -0.47 -14.81
N ALA A 182 -6.15 0.33 -13.90
CA ALA A 182 -4.70 0.45 -13.73
C ALA A 182 -4.28 0.12 -12.30
N ILE A 183 -3.28 -0.77 -12.17
CA ILE A 183 -2.60 -1.12 -10.92
C ILE A 183 -1.17 -0.61 -11.00
N VAL A 184 -0.69 0.02 -9.93
CA VAL A 184 0.71 0.37 -9.74
C VAL A 184 1.27 -0.47 -8.61
N VAL A 185 2.45 -1.05 -8.82
CA VAL A 185 3.16 -1.85 -7.82
C VAL A 185 4.59 -1.34 -7.66
N GLY A 186 5.00 -1.05 -6.43
CA GLY A 186 6.34 -0.59 -6.11
C GLY A 186 7.34 -1.74 -5.88
N CYS A 187 8.60 -1.49 -6.26
CA CYS A 187 9.78 -2.33 -6.06
C CYS A 187 10.91 -1.44 -5.48
N PHE A 188 10.86 -1.14 -4.19
CA PHE A 188 11.62 -0.03 -3.64
C PHE A 188 13.14 -0.27 -3.65
N ASP A 189 13.60 -1.48 -3.35
CA ASP A 189 15.03 -1.80 -3.28
C ASP A 189 15.70 -1.69 -4.65
N SER A 190 15.00 -2.14 -5.69
CA SER A 190 15.44 -2.00 -7.08
C SER A 190 15.18 -0.60 -7.66
N GLY A 191 14.38 0.24 -7.00
CA GLY A 191 14.15 1.63 -7.38
C GLY A 191 13.15 1.81 -8.53
N TYR A 192 12.10 0.99 -8.60
CA TYR A 192 11.11 1.00 -9.69
C TYR A 192 9.66 0.99 -9.21
N ALA A 193 8.74 1.37 -10.10
CA ALA A 193 7.33 1.02 -9.98
C ALA A 193 6.79 0.49 -11.31
N HIS A 194 5.98 -0.55 -11.28
CA HIS A 194 5.39 -1.17 -12.47
C HIS A 194 3.91 -0.84 -12.58
N VAL A 195 3.46 -0.53 -13.80
CA VAL A 195 2.04 -0.32 -14.11
C VAL A 195 1.51 -1.53 -14.86
N PHE A 196 0.41 -2.08 -14.38
CA PHE A 196 -0.37 -3.13 -15.03
C PHE A 196 -1.74 -2.57 -15.41
N VAL A 197 -2.24 -2.96 -16.58
CA VAL A 197 -3.56 -2.55 -17.05
C VAL A 197 -4.45 -3.73 -17.36
N ARG A 198 -5.74 -3.60 -17.04
CA ARG A 198 -6.76 -4.59 -17.34
C ARG A 198 -7.27 -4.40 -18.77
N SER A 199 -7.30 -5.50 -19.51
CA SER A 199 -7.94 -5.63 -20.81
C SER A 199 -8.96 -6.78 -20.80
N ARG A 200 -9.55 -7.08 -21.96
CA ARG A 200 -10.42 -8.26 -22.11
C ARG A 200 -9.66 -9.58 -21.94
N GLU A 201 -8.34 -9.57 -22.11
CA GLU A 201 -7.48 -10.75 -21.98
C GLU A 201 -6.95 -10.93 -20.54
N GLY A 202 -7.27 -10.00 -19.63
CA GLY A 202 -6.77 -9.98 -18.26
C GLY A 202 -5.83 -8.80 -18.00
N TRP A 203 -5.03 -8.93 -16.95
CA TRP A 203 -4.03 -7.93 -16.56
C TRP A 203 -2.71 -8.15 -17.32
N SER A 204 -2.14 -7.08 -17.87
CA SER A 204 -0.85 -7.11 -18.55
C SER A 204 0.03 -5.95 -18.09
N HIS A 205 1.35 -6.17 -18.06
CA HIS A 205 2.31 -5.10 -17.82
C HIS A 205 2.23 -4.05 -18.94
N GLN A 206 2.21 -2.77 -18.56
CA GLN A 206 2.16 -1.63 -19.48
C GLN A 206 3.44 -0.80 -19.42
N ALA A 207 3.94 -0.51 -18.22
CA ALA A 207 5.07 0.40 -18.07
C ALA A 207 5.92 0.08 -16.84
N LYS A 208 7.20 0.41 -16.93
CA LYS A 208 8.13 0.49 -15.80
C LYS A 208 8.47 1.97 -15.60
N LEU A 209 8.13 2.51 -14.44
CA LEU A 209 8.37 3.88 -14.03
C LEU A 209 9.71 3.96 -13.30
N LEU A 210 10.47 5.00 -13.61
CA LEU A 210 11.81 5.26 -13.10
C LEU A 210 11.90 6.75 -12.73
N ALA A 211 12.52 7.08 -11.59
CA ALA A 211 12.90 8.45 -11.29
C ALA A 211 13.96 8.94 -12.27
N PRO A 212 13.72 10.01 -13.05
CA PRO A 212 14.76 10.60 -13.88
C PRO A 212 15.90 11.13 -13.01
N GLY A 213 17.10 10.59 -13.18
CA GLY A 213 18.27 10.95 -12.38
C GLY A 213 18.32 10.34 -10.98
N GLY A 214 17.39 9.44 -10.63
CA GLY A 214 17.42 8.75 -9.33
C GLY A 214 18.65 7.85 -9.17
N ALA A 215 19.18 7.81 -7.97
CA ALA A 215 20.29 6.94 -7.58
C ALA A 215 19.77 5.59 -7.05
N ALA A 216 20.63 4.57 -7.14
CA ALA A 216 20.39 3.31 -6.46
C ALA A 216 20.37 3.57 -4.94
N GLY A 217 19.34 3.06 -4.26
CA GLY A 217 19.16 3.27 -2.82
C GLY A 217 18.25 4.45 -2.45
N ASP A 218 17.75 5.24 -3.41
CA ASP A 218 16.78 6.32 -3.11
C ASP A 218 15.38 5.77 -2.71
N TYR A 219 15.19 4.46 -2.81
CA TYR A 219 13.96 3.73 -2.49
C TYR A 219 12.74 4.19 -3.30
N PHE A 220 12.97 4.55 -4.57
CA PHE A 220 11.89 4.84 -5.50
C PHE A 220 10.95 3.63 -5.62
N GLY A 221 9.66 3.83 -5.34
CA GLY A 221 8.68 2.74 -5.28
C GLY A 221 8.31 2.32 -3.86
N LEU A 222 8.91 2.91 -2.82
CA LEU A 222 8.49 2.64 -1.43
C LEU A 222 7.01 2.97 -1.21
N SER A 223 6.55 4.09 -1.77
CA SER A 223 5.14 4.48 -1.78
C SER A 223 4.65 4.72 -3.21
N VAL A 224 3.44 4.25 -3.51
CA VAL A 224 2.78 4.48 -4.81
C VAL A 224 1.32 4.87 -4.58
N ALA A 225 0.82 5.80 -5.39
CA ALA A 225 -0.58 6.19 -5.40
C ALA A 225 -1.05 6.51 -6.82
N ILE A 226 -2.28 6.14 -7.18
CA ILE A 226 -2.86 6.42 -8.50
C ILE A 226 -4.27 6.99 -8.38
N TYR A 227 -4.56 8.03 -9.18
CA TYR A 227 -5.91 8.54 -9.40
C TYR A 227 -6.05 9.00 -10.85
N GLY A 228 -7.08 8.49 -11.54
CA GLY A 228 -7.31 8.82 -12.94
C GLY A 228 -6.14 8.38 -13.82
N VAL A 229 -5.43 9.35 -14.39
CA VAL A 229 -4.26 9.15 -15.26
C VAL A 229 -2.95 9.56 -14.61
N THR A 230 -2.96 9.86 -13.31
CA THR A 230 -1.81 10.38 -12.57
C THR A 230 -1.33 9.36 -11.55
N VAL A 231 -0.03 9.08 -11.56
CA VAL A 231 0.67 8.22 -10.60
C VAL A 231 1.67 9.06 -9.84
N VAL A 232 1.74 8.86 -8.52
CA VAL A 232 2.75 9.43 -7.63
C VAL A 232 3.57 8.29 -7.06
N VAL A 233 4.91 8.42 -7.12
CA VAL A 233 5.85 7.44 -6.57
C VAL A 233 6.84 8.14 -5.64
N GLY A 234 6.96 7.68 -4.40
CA GLY A 234 7.92 8.21 -3.44
C GLY A 234 9.31 7.60 -3.58
N ALA A 235 10.33 8.41 -3.29
CA ALA A 235 11.75 8.06 -3.20
C ALA A 235 12.34 8.74 -1.94
N PRO A 236 12.05 8.21 -0.74
CA PRO A 236 12.32 8.90 0.52
C PRO A 236 13.79 9.04 0.88
N LEU A 237 14.68 8.31 0.24
CA LEU A 237 16.13 8.42 0.49
C LEU A 237 16.85 9.26 -0.58
N ASP A 238 16.09 9.94 -1.44
CA ASP A 238 16.64 10.90 -2.41
C ASP A 238 17.35 12.06 -1.71
N ASN A 239 18.46 12.50 -2.31
CA ASN A 239 19.42 13.39 -1.66
C ASN A 239 19.43 14.84 -2.19
N ASP A 240 18.43 15.24 -3.00
CA ASP A 240 18.46 16.53 -3.70
C ASP A 240 18.48 17.75 -2.75
N ASN A 241 17.77 17.69 -1.62
CA ASN A 241 17.68 18.78 -0.63
C ASN A 241 18.44 18.49 0.68
N GLY A 242 19.25 17.42 0.73
CA GLY A 242 19.96 16.99 1.94
C GLY A 242 20.06 15.47 1.99
N PHE A 243 20.93 14.95 2.88
CA PHE A 243 21.06 13.51 3.07
C PHE A 243 19.71 12.90 3.47
N ASP A 244 19.17 11.95 2.69
CA ASP A 244 17.86 11.33 2.89
C ASP A 244 16.70 12.35 3.06
N SER A 245 16.78 13.49 2.36
CA SER A 245 15.71 14.51 2.38
C SER A 245 14.42 14.02 1.71
N GLY A 246 14.56 13.13 0.72
CA GLY A 246 13.48 12.47 0.03
C GLY A 246 12.82 13.29 -1.09
N SER A 247 12.14 12.59 -1.98
CA SER A 247 11.39 13.17 -3.09
C SER A 247 10.14 12.34 -3.45
N ALA A 248 9.23 12.93 -4.23
CA ALA A 248 8.13 12.20 -4.86
C ALA A 248 8.03 12.57 -6.34
N HIS A 249 7.66 11.63 -7.19
CA HIS A 249 7.66 11.78 -8.63
C HIS A 249 6.25 11.57 -9.19
N VAL A 250 5.84 12.48 -10.06
CA VAL A 250 4.51 12.47 -10.70
C VAL A 250 4.68 11.99 -12.13
N PHE A 251 3.90 10.97 -12.50
CA PHE A 251 3.80 10.46 -13.86
C PHE A 251 2.37 10.62 -14.36
N VAL A 252 2.22 11.01 -15.62
CA VAL A 252 0.92 11.19 -16.26
C VAL A 252 0.82 10.32 -17.50
N ARG A 253 -0.33 9.63 -17.64
CA ARG A 253 -0.65 8.80 -18.80
C ARG A 253 -1.30 9.62 -19.90
N SER A 254 -0.75 9.52 -21.11
CA SER A 254 -1.37 10.00 -22.35
C SER A 254 -1.46 8.85 -23.36
N GLY A 255 -2.67 8.31 -23.57
CA GLY A 255 -2.84 7.08 -24.34
C GLY A 255 -2.29 5.88 -23.57
N GLU A 256 -1.30 5.20 -24.14
CA GLU A 256 -0.61 4.06 -23.52
C GLU A 256 0.72 4.45 -22.88
N GLU A 257 1.18 5.69 -23.08
CA GLU A 257 2.48 6.16 -22.59
C GLU A 257 2.35 6.83 -21.23
N TRP A 258 3.24 6.46 -20.31
CA TRP A 258 3.44 7.13 -19.02
C TRP A 258 4.67 8.01 -19.09
N THR A 259 4.51 9.30 -18.78
CA THR A 259 5.60 10.28 -18.84
C THR A 259 5.83 10.90 -17.47
N HIS A 260 7.09 11.10 -17.10
CA HIS A 260 7.44 11.86 -15.90
C HIS A 260 7.09 13.33 -16.12
N GLN A 261 6.24 13.87 -15.25
CA GLN A 261 5.70 15.22 -15.34
C GLN A 261 6.37 16.17 -14.33
N ALA A 262 6.63 15.70 -13.11
CA ALA A 262 7.20 16.53 -12.05
C ALA A 262 7.98 15.70 -11.02
N LYS A 263 9.01 16.32 -10.43
CA LYS A 263 9.61 15.90 -9.17
C LYS A 263 9.15 16.90 -8.09
N LEU A 264 8.59 16.38 -7.01
CA LEU A 264 8.12 17.13 -5.84
C LEU A 264 9.18 16.99 -4.76
N LEU A 265 9.47 18.10 -4.10
CA LEU A 265 10.36 18.20 -2.95
C LEU A 265 9.63 18.95 -1.84
N ALA A 266 9.92 18.60 -0.58
CA ALA A 266 9.50 19.41 0.55
C ALA A 266 10.13 20.82 0.45
N PRO A 267 9.35 21.92 0.53
CA PRO A 267 9.89 23.29 0.47
C PRO A 267 10.88 23.63 1.59
N ASP A 268 10.72 22.95 2.73
CA ASP A 268 11.50 22.98 3.96
C ASP A 268 12.43 21.76 4.10
N GLY A 269 12.53 20.92 3.05
CA GLY A 269 13.25 19.66 3.12
C GLY A 269 14.68 19.79 3.66
N ALA A 270 14.94 19.04 4.72
CA ALA A 270 16.19 18.93 5.42
C ALA A 270 16.70 17.48 5.42
N ALA A 271 17.86 17.25 6.04
CA ALA A 271 18.45 15.91 6.10
C ALA A 271 17.66 14.99 7.04
N ASP A 272 17.47 13.73 6.63
CA ASP A 272 16.72 12.66 7.29
C ASP A 272 15.20 12.87 7.35
N ASP A 273 14.62 13.89 6.69
CA ASP A 273 13.17 14.14 6.70
C ASP A 273 12.35 13.02 6.03
N LYS A 274 12.95 12.34 5.04
CA LYS A 274 12.36 11.23 4.29
C LYS A 274 11.04 11.57 3.59
N PHE A 275 10.97 12.74 2.97
CA PHE A 275 9.85 13.13 2.15
C PHE A 275 9.59 12.09 1.04
N GLY A 276 8.35 11.63 0.88
CA GLY A 276 8.03 10.53 -0.05
C GLY A 276 7.86 9.18 0.63
N TRP A 277 7.98 9.13 1.97
CA TRP A 277 7.72 7.91 2.74
C TRP A 277 6.29 7.39 2.54
N SER A 278 5.33 8.31 2.37
CA SER A 278 3.94 7.99 2.02
C SER A 278 3.43 8.98 0.98
N ALA A 279 2.53 8.51 0.12
CA ALA A 279 1.89 9.32 -0.91
C ALA A 279 0.41 8.96 -1.03
N ALA A 280 -0.42 9.97 -1.25
CA ALA A 280 -1.84 9.82 -1.59
C ALA A 280 -2.24 10.84 -2.64
N ILE A 281 -3.21 10.51 -3.50
CA ILE A 281 -3.71 11.40 -4.54
C ILE A 281 -5.23 11.29 -4.66
N TYR A 282 -5.90 12.44 -4.81
CA TYR A 282 -7.31 12.52 -5.15
C TYR A 282 -7.56 13.76 -6.02
N GLY A 283 -8.11 13.56 -7.21
CA GLY A 283 -8.22 14.64 -8.18
C GLY A 283 -6.84 15.13 -8.63
N ASP A 284 -6.61 16.43 -8.51
CA ASP A 284 -5.34 17.12 -8.77
C ASP A 284 -4.49 17.31 -7.50
N SER A 285 -5.00 16.88 -6.34
CA SER A 285 -4.35 17.11 -5.05
C SER A 285 -3.53 15.89 -4.64
N VAL A 286 -2.24 16.12 -4.40
CA VAL A 286 -1.28 15.11 -3.93
C VAL A 286 -0.87 15.45 -2.50
N VAL A 287 -0.88 14.47 -1.62
CA VAL A 287 -0.32 14.57 -0.27
C VAL A 287 0.89 13.66 -0.18
N VAL A 288 2.01 14.20 0.30
CA VAL A 288 3.25 13.46 0.50
C VAL A 288 3.71 13.63 1.94
N GLY A 289 3.99 12.52 2.63
CA GLY A 289 4.49 12.52 4.00
C GLY A 289 6.01 12.49 4.08
N ALA A 290 6.55 13.16 5.08
CA ALA A 290 7.94 13.11 5.54
C ALA A 290 7.93 12.58 6.98
N ASP A 291 8.23 11.29 7.17
CA ASP A 291 8.02 10.59 8.45
C ASP A 291 8.92 11.13 9.59
N ARG A 292 10.05 11.73 9.21
CA ARG A 292 11.10 12.12 10.15
C ARG A 292 11.38 13.61 10.21
N ASP A 293 10.55 14.41 9.55
CA ASP A 293 10.67 15.86 9.59
C ASP A 293 10.73 16.38 11.04
N GLY A 294 11.79 17.16 11.30
CA GLY A 294 12.18 17.67 12.60
C GLY A 294 11.65 19.05 12.96
N ASP A 295 10.92 19.72 12.05
CA ASP A 295 10.58 21.14 12.18
C ASP A 295 9.79 21.50 13.44
N ASN A 296 8.99 20.56 13.96
CA ASN A 296 8.22 20.72 15.19
C ASN A 296 8.73 19.84 16.36
N GLY A 297 9.99 19.40 16.29
CA GLY A 297 10.64 18.50 17.25
C GLY A 297 11.22 17.27 16.57
N ASN A 298 12.13 16.56 17.26
CA ASN A 298 12.84 15.41 16.68
C ASN A 298 11.87 14.35 16.12
N GLU A 299 11.99 14.05 14.83
CA GLU A 299 11.14 13.08 14.09
C GLU A 299 9.63 13.33 14.32
N SER A 300 9.21 14.61 14.34
CA SER A 300 7.80 14.99 14.51
C SER A 300 6.91 14.61 13.32
N GLY A 301 7.53 14.50 12.14
CA GLY A 301 6.90 14.21 10.87
C GLY A 301 6.06 15.36 10.33
N SER A 302 5.87 15.37 9.01
CA SER A 302 5.00 16.34 8.34
C SER A 302 4.33 15.74 7.10
N ALA A 303 3.35 16.47 6.58
CA ALA A 303 2.65 16.15 5.35
C ALA A 303 2.49 17.41 4.52
N HIS A 304 2.89 17.35 3.25
CA HIS A 304 2.82 18.47 2.32
C HIS A 304 1.76 18.19 1.25
N VAL A 305 1.04 19.24 0.87
CA VAL A 305 -0.02 19.17 -0.14
C VAL A 305 0.42 19.93 -1.39
N PHE A 306 0.34 19.25 -2.53
CA PHE A 306 0.65 19.79 -3.86
C PHE A 306 -0.59 19.73 -4.75
N VAL A 307 -0.63 20.62 -5.74
CA VAL A 307 -1.61 20.58 -6.83
C VAL A 307 -0.83 20.33 -8.12
N VAL A 308 -1.20 19.30 -8.89
CA VAL A 308 -0.45 18.79 -10.06
C VAL A 308 -1.30 18.72 -11.33
#